data_AF-A0A8T2ZZR7-F1
#
_entry.id   AF-A0A8T2ZZR7-F1
#
_cell.length_a   1.000
_cell.length_b   1.000
_cell.length_c   1.000
_cell.angle_alpha   90.00
_cell.angle_beta   90.00
_cell.angle_gamma   90.00
#
_symmetry.space_group_name_H-M   'P 1'
#
loop_
_entity.id
_entity.type
_entity.pdbx_description
1 polymer ?
#
loop_
_entity_poly.entity_id
_entity_poly.type
_entity_poly.pdbx_seq_one_letter_code
_entity_poly.pdbx_strand_id
1 'polypeptide(L)'
;MSRVQGPSSLKRKRPELNSPVQSLTEHERILYDVIRSKQDIGIWTRDMKKEAKLPDNVVNKSLKALRVKNLIKEVVNIQNKGRKHFMATEFEPSKEISGGAWYLEGSLDTEFIESLRQLCKRQIEKKGVATLEEVTDLINSYPAFNVDVTKQQIEEILRTLILDNAIMEVKSNGMGEFASIPFGKVCYRYISKAALGGEPKAGALASIPCGVCPRISHCTPDGIISPKTCVYYQKWLDF
;
A
#
# COMPACT_ATOMS: atom_id res chain seq x y z
N MET A 1 -30.51 -22.02 -52.30
CA MET A 1 -30.61 -20.66 -51.72
C MET A 1 -32.01 -20.52 -51.13
N SER A 2 -32.18 -20.68 -49.83
CA SER A 2 -32.11 -19.60 -48.81
C SER A 2 -33.52 -19.14 -48.42
N ARG A 3 -34.07 -19.64 -47.31
CA ARG A 3 -34.38 -18.83 -46.11
C ARG A 3 -35.03 -19.68 -45.02
N VAL A 4 -34.27 -19.84 -43.96
CA VAL A 4 -34.69 -20.21 -42.61
C VAL A 4 -35.42 -19.01 -42.00
N GLN A 5 -36.61 -19.21 -41.44
CA GLN A 5 -37.17 -18.39 -40.36
C GLN A 5 -37.68 -19.33 -39.28
N GLY A 6 -37.02 -19.29 -38.13
CA GLY A 6 -37.18 -20.24 -37.02
C GLY A 6 -38.37 -19.93 -36.11
N PRO A 7 -38.78 -20.90 -35.28
CA PRO A 7 -39.76 -20.68 -34.24
C PRO A 7 -39.10 -20.26 -32.92
N SER A 8 -39.72 -19.24 -32.31
CA SER A 8 -40.03 -19.14 -30.87
C SER A 8 -38.94 -19.55 -29.88
N SER A 9 -38.25 -18.55 -29.35
CA SER A 9 -37.36 -18.57 -28.19
C SER A 9 -37.85 -19.49 -27.07
N LEU A 10 -37.21 -20.65 -26.96
CA LEU A 10 -37.31 -21.58 -25.86
C LEU A 10 -36.91 -20.90 -24.55
N LYS A 11 -37.79 -21.03 -23.55
CA LYS A 11 -37.52 -20.80 -22.12
C LYS A 11 -36.16 -21.42 -21.75
N ARG A 12 -35.13 -20.59 -21.58
CA ARG A 12 -33.88 -21.03 -20.94
C ARG A 12 -34.14 -21.19 -19.45
N LYS A 13 -34.24 -22.46 -19.04
CA LYS A 13 -34.14 -22.89 -17.64
C LYS A 13 -32.94 -22.21 -16.99
N ARG A 14 -33.18 -21.49 -15.89
CA ARG A 14 -32.15 -21.13 -14.91
C ARG A 14 -31.42 -22.43 -14.51
N PRO A 15 -30.09 -22.50 -14.58
CA PRO A 15 -29.35 -23.52 -13.87
C PRO A 15 -29.50 -23.20 -12.38
N GLU A 16 -30.33 -23.99 -11.70
CA GLU A 16 -30.36 -24.08 -10.23
C GLU A 16 -28.96 -24.52 -9.79
N LEU A 17 -28.11 -23.54 -9.46
CA LEU A 17 -26.84 -23.79 -8.82
C LEU A 17 -27.15 -24.26 -7.39
N ASN A 18 -27.13 -25.59 -7.20
CA ASN A 18 -27.11 -26.25 -5.90
C ASN A 18 -26.10 -25.54 -4.99
N SER A 19 -26.62 -24.78 -4.04
CA SER A 19 -25.86 -24.02 -3.05
C SER A 19 -26.51 -24.26 -1.69
N PRO A 20 -25.76 -24.14 -0.58
CA PRO A 20 -26.20 -24.47 0.79
C PRO A 20 -27.22 -23.47 1.36
N VAL A 21 -28.20 -23.07 0.55
CA VAL A 21 -29.22 -22.04 0.80
C VAL A 21 -30.47 -22.64 1.44
N GLN A 22 -30.60 -23.97 1.48
CA GLN A 22 -31.80 -24.66 2.02
C GLN A 22 -31.94 -24.61 3.54
N SER A 23 -30.93 -24.14 4.29
CA SER A 23 -30.99 -24.02 5.76
C SER A 23 -30.98 -22.58 6.26
N LEU A 24 -31.28 -21.60 5.40
CA LEU A 24 -31.30 -20.19 5.77
C LEU A 24 -32.74 -19.73 6.01
N THR A 25 -32.95 -19.05 7.13
CA THR A 25 -34.24 -18.37 7.38
C THR A 25 -34.45 -17.26 6.35
N GLU A 26 -35.69 -16.91 6.05
CA GLU A 26 -36.00 -15.90 5.02
C GLU A 26 -35.29 -14.56 5.25
N HIS A 27 -35.14 -14.18 6.52
CA HIS A 27 -34.35 -13.02 6.95
C HIS A 27 -32.84 -13.15 6.69
N GLU A 28 -32.26 -14.34 6.85
CA GLU A 28 -30.84 -14.59 6.55
C GLU A 28 -30.58 -14.53 5.04
N ARG A 29 -31.54 -15.00 4.23
CA ARG A 29 -31.45 -14.96 2.77
C ARG A 29 -31.48 -13.52 2.24
N ILE A 30 -32.42 -12.71 2.73
CA ILE A 30 -32.49 -11.28 2.38
C ILE A 30 -31.21 -10.55 2.78
N LEU A 31 -30.69 -10.82 3.98
CA LEU A 31 -29.45 -10.18 4.46
C LEU A 31 -28.23 -10.60 3.62
N TYR A 32 -28.13 -11.88 3.27
CA TYR A 32 -27.07 -12.40 2.41
C TYR A 32 -27.16 -11.80 1.00
N ASP A 33 -28.35 -11.70 0.40
CA ASP A 33 -28.54 -11.09 -0.91
C ASP A 33 -28.16 -9.60 -0.93
N VAL A 34 -28.47 -8.85 0.13
CA VAL A 34 -28.03 -7.45 0.30
C VAL A 34 -26.51 -7.34 0.37
N ILE A 35 -25.85 -8.20 1.15
CA ILE A 35 -24.37 -8.22 1.26
C ILE A 35 -23.74 -8.61 -0.08
N ARG A 36 -24.31 -9.61 -0.75
CA ARG A 36 -23.87 -10.09 -2.07
C ARG A 36 -24.02 -9.02 -3.15
N SER A 37 -25.04 -8.17 -3.05
CA SER A 37 -25.27 -7.07 -4.00
C SER A 37 -24.14 -6.03 -4.02
N LYS A 38 -23.40 -5.88 -2.92
CA LYS A 38 -22.29 -4.92 -2.79
C LYS A 38 -20.91 -5.50 -3.15
N GLN A 39 -20.85 -6.78 -3.52
CA GLN A 39 -19.69 -7.48 -4.06
C GLN A 39 -18.36 -7.17 -3.31
N ASP A 40 -17.44 -6.49 -3.99
CA ASP A 40 -16.04 -6.24 -3.62
C ASP A 40 -15.84 -5.07 -2.65
N ILE A 41 -16.82 -4.16 -2.58
CA ILE A 41 -16.83 -3.00 -1.67
C ILE A 41 -17.39 -3.40 -0.28
N GLY A 42 -18.15 -4.49 -0.22
CA GLY A 42 -18.84 -4.91 1.00
C GLY A 42 -19.84 -3.86 1.52
N ILE A 43 -20.45 -4.13 2.67
CA ILE A 43 -21.47 -3.26 3.27
C ILE A 43 -21.20 -2.96 4.73
N TRP A 44 -21.34 -1.70 5.12
CA TRP A 44 -21.25 -1.29 6.52
C TRP A 44 -22.51 -1.70 7.29
N THR A 45 -22.34 -2.10 8.55
CA THR A 45 -23.45 -2.53 9.44
C THR A 45 -24.62 -1.54 9.50
N ARG A 46 -24.38 -0.23 9.41
CA ARG A 46 -25.47 0.78 9.43
C ARG A 46 -26.24 0.83 8.12
N ASP A 47 -25.56 0.75 6.99
CA ASP A 47 -26.21 0.80 5.67
C ASP A 47 -26.93 -0.52 5.39
N MET A 48 -26.36 -1.64 5.82
CA MET A 48 -27.01 -2.95 5.80
C MET A 48 -28.32 -2.96 6.60
N LYS A 49 -28.36 -2.32 7.78
CA LYS A 49 -29.60 -2.19 8.57
C LYS A 49 -30.67 -1.38 7.84
N LYS A 50 -30.28 -0.27 7.19
CA LYS A 50 -31.19 0.57 6.41
C LYS A 50 -31.74 -0.17 5.19
N GLU A 51 -30.89 -0.92 4.51
CA GLU A 51 -31.21 -1.60 3.25
C GLU A 51 -31.99 -2.91 3.48
N ALA A 52 -31.70 -3.63 4.57
CA ALA A 52 -32.42 -4.85 4.94
C ALA A 52 -33.83 -4.59 5.49
N LYS A 53 -34.14 -3.37 5.98
CA LYS A 53 -35.44 -3.02 6.60
C LYS A 53 -35.88 -4.02 7.69
N LEU A 54 -34.93 -4.58 8.45
CA LEU A 54 -35.18 -5.56 9.51
C LEU A 54 -34.86 -4.98 10.89
N PRO A 55 -35.47 -5.50 11.97
CA PRO A 55 -35.12 -5.12 13.34
C PRO A 55 -33.68 -5.47 13.69
N ASP A 56 -33.00 -4.59 14.44
CA ASP A 56 -31.59 -4.72 14.82
C ASP A 56 -31.24 -6.07 15.48
N ASN A 57 -32.15 -6.61 16.29
CA ASN A 57 -31.96 -7.90 16.95
C ASN A 57 -31.89 -9.07 15.96
N VAL A 58 -32.71 -9.03 14.90
CA VAL A 58 -32.75 -10.06 13.86
C VAL A 58 -31.48 -9.97 13.01
N VAL A 59 -31.08 -8.76 12.61
CA VAL A 59 -29.85 -8.52 11.84
C VAL A 59 -28.61 -9.03 12.57
N ASN A 60 -28.46 -8.72 13.87
CA ASN A 60 -27.32 -9.18 14.65
C ASN A 60 -27.31 -10.71 14.84
N LYS A 61 -28.48 -11.35 14.99
CA LYS A 61 -28.60 -12.81 15.10
C LYS A 61 -28.28 -13.51 13.78
N SER A 62 -28.79 -12.99 12.67
CA SER A 62 -28.52 -13.48 11.32
C SER A 62 -27.06 -13.28 10.91
N LEU A 63 -26.43 -12.16 11.26
CA LEU A 63 -24.99 -11.94 11.03
C LEU A 63 -24.13 -12.99 11.75
N LYS A 64 -24.45 -13.29 13.03
CA LYS A 64 -23.75 -14.34 13.78
C LYS A 64 -23.94 -15.71 13.14
N ALA A 65 -25.17 -16.05 12.75
CA ALA A 65 -25.48 -17.33 12.09
C ALA A 65 -24.76 -17.48 10.74
N LEU A 66 -24.77 -16.43 9.91
CA LEU A 66 -24.09 -16.42 8.61
C LEU A 66 -22.56 -16.44 8.74
N ARG A 67 -22.01 -15.90 9.84
CA ARG A 67 -20.59 -15.99 10.18
C ARG A 67 -20.20 -17.42 10.61
N VAL A 68 -21.01 -18.07 11.45
CA VAL A 68 -20.78 -19.48 11.84
C VAL A 68 -20.85 -20.41 10.62
N LYS A 69 -21.75 -20.10 9.67
CA LYS A 69 -21.88 -20.85 8.41
C LYS A 69 -20.78 -20.52 7.37
N ASN A 70 -19.81 -19.66 7.69
CA ASN A 70 -18.73 -19.22 6.78
C ASN A 70 -19.22 -18.66 5.44
N LEU A 71 -20.39 -18.00 5.43
CA LEU A 71 -20.94 -17.34 4.24
C LEU A 71 -20.54 -15.87 4.14
N ILE A 72 -20.13 -15.26 5.26
CA ILE A 72 -19.76 -13.85 5.36
C ILE A 72 -18.46 -13.70 6.14
N LYS A 73 -17.56 -12.84 5.66
CA LYS A 73 -16.36 -12.37 6.35
C LYS A 73 -16.49 -10.90 6.77
N GLU A 74 -15.92 -10.58 7.92
CA GLU A 74 -15.77 -9.21 8.40
C GLU A 74 -14.48 -8.65 7.81
N VAL A 75 -14.58 -7.55 7.06
CA VAL A 75 -13.44 -6.86 6.47
C VAL A 75 -13.30 -5.49 7.12
N VAL A 76 -12.09 -5.20 7.58
CA VAL A 76 -11.74 -3.89 8.13
C VAL A 76 -11.42 -2.98 6.96
N ASN A 77 -12.10 -1.84 6.90
CA ASN A 77 -11.80 -0.82 5.90
C ASN A 77 -10.64 0.05 6.39
N ILE A 78 -9.57 0.17 5.59
CA ILE A 78 -8.36 0.91 5.96
C ILE A 78 -8.58 2.42 6.01
N GLN A 79 -9.45 2.96 5.15
CA GLN A 79 -9.82 4.38 5.20
C GLN A 79 -10.62 4.71 6.47
N ASN A 80 -11.36 3.73 7.00
CA ASN A 80 -12.26 3.92 8.15
C ASN A 80 -12.17 2.72 9.11
N LYS A 81 -11.09 2.64 9.88
CA LYS A 81 -10.81 1.56 10.86
C LYS A 81 -11.93 1.33 11.90
N GLY A 82 -12.79 2.32 12.14
CA GLY A 82 -13.93 2.21 13.05
C GLY A 82 -15.20 1.58 12.45
N ARG A 83 -15.27 1.36 11.13
CA ARG A 83 -16.48 0.85 10.46
C ARG A 83 -16.29 -0.61 10.03
N LYS A 84 -17.09 -1.50 10.64
CA LYS A 84 -17.13 -2.94 10.33
C LYS A 84 -17.86 -3.16 9.00
N HIS A 85 -17.14 -3.61 7.97
CA HIS A 85 -17.73 -3.98 6.69
C HIS A 85 -17.89 -5.49 6.62
N PHE A 86 -18.98 -5.95 6.01
CA PHE A 86 -19.26 -7.36 5.78
C PHE A 86 -19.28 -7.64 4.28
N MET A 87 -18.74 -8.78 3.90
CA MET A 87 -18.64 -9.24 2.52
C MET A 87 -18.88 -10.75 2.47
N ALA A 88 -19.48 -11.24 1.39
CA ALA A 88 -19.64 -12.68 1.22
C ALA A 88 -18.27 -13.35 1.03
N THR A 89 -18.10 -14.57 1.52
CA THR A 89 -16.80 -15.27 1.52
C THR A 89 -16.25 -15.53 0.13
N GLU A 90 -17.14 -15.60 -0.87
CA GLU A 90 -16.81 -15.75 -2.29
C GLU A 90 -16.11 -14.56 -2.94
N PHE A 91 -16.16 -13.36 -2.35
CA PHE A 91 -15.55 -12.16 -2.94
C PHE A 91 -14.25 -11.77 -2.24
N GLU A 92 -13.23 -11.37 -3.00
CA GLU A 92 -12.00 -10.78 -2.46
C GLU A 92 -12.17 -9.26 -2.27
N PRO A 93 -11.64 -8.70 -1.16
CA PRO A 93 -11.76 -7.27 -0.92
C PRO A 93 -11.04 -6.45 -1.99
N SER A 94 -11.72 -5.44 -2.53
CA SER A 94 -11.12 -4.51 -3.48
C SER A 94 -9.90 -3.79 -2.87
N LYS A 95 -8.94 -3.41 -3.72
CA LYS A 95 -7.70 -2.70 -3.30
C LYS A 95 -7.96 -1.42 -2.52
N GLU A 96 -9.13 -0.79 -2.72
CA GLU A 96 -9.52 0.43 -2.01
C GLU A 96 -9.86 0.19 -0.53
N ILE A 97 -10.33 -1.02 -0.21
CA ILE A 97 -10.74 -1.40 1.15
C ILE A 97 -9.65 -2.19 1.85
N SER A 98 -9.00 -3.09 1.11
CA SER A 98 -7.84 -3.85 1.57
C SER A 98 -6.54 -3.05 1.53
N GLY A 99 -6.52 -1.84 0.95
CA GLY A 99 -5.34 -0.96 0.91
C GLY A 99 -4.19 -1.49 0.05
N GLY A 100 -4.45 -2.55 -0.70
CA GLY A 100 -3.46 -3.24 -1.51
C GLY A 100 -2.62 -4.24 -0.70
N ALA A 101 -1.60 -4.79 -1.35
CA ALA A 101 -0.81 -5.88 -0.80
C ALA A 101 0.11 -5.50 0.37
N TRP A 102 0.20 -4.20 0.69
CA TRP A 102 0.97 -3.70 1.82
C TRP A 102 0.23 -3.83 3.16
N TYR A 103 -1.06 -4.20 3.12
CA TYR A 103 -1.90 -4.30 4.30
C TYR A 103 -2.34 -5.74 4.53
N LEU A 104 -2.18 -6.18 5.77
CA LEU A 104 -2.71 -7.44 6.28
C LEU A 104 -3.73 -7.09 7.37
N GLU A 105 -4.96 -7.59 7.20
CA GLU A 105 -6.06 -7.45 8.18
C GLU A 105 -6.36 -5.99 8.62
N GLY A 106 -6.10 -5.01 7.75
CA GLY A 106 -6.36 -3.59 8.03
C GLY A 106 -5.23 -2.85 8.74
N SER A 107 -4.09 -3.52 8.97
CA SER A 107 -2.82 -2.90 9.37
C SER A 107 -1.81 -2.92 8.22
N LEU A 108 -1.06 -1.82 8.07
CA LEU A 108 0.07 -1.75 7.16
C LEU A 108 1.17 -2.66 7.73
N ASP A 109 1.65 -3.60 6.93
CA ASP A 109 2.74 -4.48 7.34
C ASP A 109 4.08 -3.76 7.19
N THR A 110 4.40 -2.97 8.21
CA THR A 110 5.65 -2.21 8.27
C THR A 110 6.87 -3.12 8.36
N GLU A 111 6.74 -4.31 8.94
CA GLU A 111 7.85 -5.26 9.08
C GLU A 111 8.21 -5.89 7.73
N PHE A 112 7.20 -6.27 6.94
CA PHE A 112 7.38 -6.73 5.58
C PHE A 112 7.97 -5.64 4.68
N ILE A 113 7.41 -4.43 4.72
CA ILE A 113 7.92 -3.29 3.94
C ILE A 113 9.37 -3.01 4.28
N GLU A 114 9.71 -2.97 5.57
CA GLU A 114 11.08 -2.69 6.00
C GLU A 114 12.03 -3.81 5.59
N SER A 115 11.62 -5.06 5.76
CA SER A 115 12.41 -6.23 5.35
C SER A 115 12.69 -6.21 3.83
N LEU A 116 11.67 -5.91 3.04
CA LEU A 116 11.79 -5.78 1.58
C LEU A 116 12.70 -4.61 1.20
N ARG A 117 12.55 -3.47 1.88
CA ARG A 117 13.40 -2.28 1.71
C ARG A 117 14.87 -2.59 1.99
N GLN A 118 15.17 -3.27 3.10
CA GLN A 118 16.53 -3.69 3.46
C GLN A 118 17.11 -4.67 2.45
N LEU A 119 16.31 -5.61 1.96
CA LEU A 119 16.76 -6.57 0.94
C LEU A 119 17.04 -5.88 -0.39
N CYS A 120 16.15 -5.01 -0.88
CA CYS A 120 16.40 -4.20 -2.07
C CYS A 120 17.72 -3.45 -1.96
N LYS A 121 17.93 -2.76 -0.83
CA LYS A 121 19.14 -1.99 -0.56
C LYS A 121 20.40 -2.88 -0.59
N ARG A 122 20.39 -4.00 0.12
CA ARG A 122 21.53 -4.94 0.16
C ARG A 122 21.87 -5.54 -1.20
N GLN A 123 20.87 -5.83 -2.02
CA GLN A 123 21.11 -6.38 -3.36
C GLN A 123 21.72 -5.35 -4.31
N ILE A 124 21.21 -4.12 -4.28
CA ILE A 124 21.75 -3.02 -5.08
C ILE A 124 23.17 -2.67 -4.61
N GLU A 125 23.43 -2.68 -3.29
CA GLU A 125 24.77 -2.48 -2.73
C GLU A 125 25.77 -3.55 -3.18
N LYS A 126 25.36 -4.83 -3.19
CA LYS A 126 26.23 -5.93 -3.64
C LYS A 126 26.54 -5.90 -5.13
N LYS A 127 25.55 -5.55 -5.97
CA LYS A 127 25.73 -5.47 -7.43
C LYS A 127 26.33 -4.13 -7.89
N GLY A 128 26.26 -3.08 -7.08
CA GLY A 128 26.61 -1.71 -7.46
C GLY A 128 25.50 -1.03 -8.27
N VAL A 129 25.08 -1.67 -9.37
CA VAL A 129 24.00 -1.21 -10.26
C VAL A 129 23.02 -2.34 -10.55
N ALA A 130 21.71 -2.06 -10.53
CA ALA A 130 20.67 -3.03 -10.86
C ALA A 130 19.49 -2.40 -11.62
N THR A 131 18.86 -3.16 -12.52
CA THR A 131 17.61 -2.77 -13.18
C THR A 131 16.39 -3.20 -12.39
N LEU A 132 15.22 -2.61 -12.66
CA LEU A 132 13.96 -2.99 -12.00
C LEU A 132 13.62 -4.48 -12.16
N GLU A 133 13.89 -5.04 -13.34
CA GLU A 133 13.67 -6.45 -13.64
C GLU A 133 14.59 -7.33 -12.80
N GLU A 134 15.88 -7.01 -12.77
CA GLU A 134 16.85 -7.76 -11.96
C GLU A 134 16.53 -7.70 -10.46
N VAL A 135 16.13 -6.54 -9.95
CA VAL A 135 15.73 -6.40 -8.54
C VAL A 135 14.52 -7.28 -8.26
N THR A 136 13.55 -7.34 -9.18
CA THR A 136 12.37 -8.21 -9.06
C THR A 136 12.73 -9.68 -9.04
N ASP A 137 13.58 -10.12 -9.97
CA ASP A 137 13.98 -11.52 -10.07
C ASP A 137 14.84 -11.96 -8.86
N LEU A 138 15.69 -11.06 -8.34
CA LEU A 138 16.48 -11.32 -7.13
C LEU A 138 15.63 -11.41 -5.86
N ILE A 139 14.54 -10.64 -5.78
CA ILE A 139 13.63 -10.67 -4.64
C ILE A 139 12.79 -11.94 -4.68
N ASN A 140 12.24 -12.28 -5.85
CA ASN A 140 11.40 -13.47 -6.00
C ASN A 140 12.20 -14.78 -5.93
N SER A 141 13.52 -14.75 -6.22
CA SER A 141 14.40 -15.90 -5.97
C SER A 141 14.80 -16.04 -4.49
N TYR A 142 14.49 -15.07 -3.63
CA TYR A 142 14.85 -15.10 -2.23
C TYR A 142 13.86 -15.98 -1.43
N PRO A 143 14.30 -17.12 -0.86
CA PRO A 143 13.41 -18.12 -0.26
C PRO A 143 12.72 -17.67 1.04
N ALA A 144 13.05 -16.47 1.55
CA ALA A 144 12.47 -15.93 2.78
C ALA A 144 11.09 -15.27 2.55
N PHE A 145 10.76 -14.90 1.31
CA PHE A 145 9.45 -14.34 1.00
C PHE A 145 8.58 -15.43 0.37
N ASN A 146 7.51 -15.81 1.07
CA ASN A 146 6.52 -16.76 0.58
C ASN A 146 5.40 -16.07 -0.24
N VAL A 147 5.61 -14.80 -0.60
CA VAL A 147 4.64 -13.94 -1.30
C VAL A 147 5.31 -13.43 -2.56
N ASP A 148 4.70 -13.70 -3.72
CA ASP A 148 5.17 -13.19 -5.00
C ASP A 148 5.02 -11.66 -5.03
N VAL A 149 6.16 -10.96 -5.08
CA VAL A 149 6.17 -9.50 -5.12
C VAL A 149 6.05 -9.04 -6.56
N THR A 150 5.07 -8.18 -6.83
CA THR A 150 4.84 -7.62 -8.16
C THR A 150 5.85 -6.53 -8.50
N LYS A 151 6.10 -6.33 -9.80
CA LYS A 151 6.98 -5.25 -10.30
C LYS A 151 6.59 -3.86 -9.79
N GLN A 152 5.30 -3.59 -9.65
CA GLN A 152 4.77 -2.31 -9.16
C GLN A 152 5.13 -2.05 -7.69
N GLN A 153 5.01 -3.07 -6.85
CA GLN A 153 5.38 -2.96 -5.43
C GLN A 153 6.86 -2.66 -5.26
N ILE A 154 7.71 -3.31 -6.06
CA ILE A 154 9.15 -3.07 -6.01
C ILE A 154 9.47 -1.66 -6.50
N GLU A 155 8.80 -1.19 -7.55
CA GLU A 155 8.94 0.18 -8.01
C GLU A 155 8.59 1.20 -6.90
N GLU A 156 7.50 0.99 -6.17
CA GLU A 156 7.12 1.82 -5.03
C GLU A 156 8.22 1.83 -3.95
N ILE A 157 8.75 0.65 -3.57
CA ILE A 157 9.84 0.55 -2.60
C ILE A 157 11.11 1.25 -3.09
N LEU A 158 11.47 1.06 -4.36
CA LEU A 158 12.64 1.74 -4.95
C LEU A 158 12.46 3.26 -4.94
N ARG A 159 11.27 3.77 -5.24
CA ARG A 159 10.96 5.20 -5.11
C ARG A 159 11.14 5.69 -3.67
N THR A 160 10.71 4.92 -2.66
CA THR A 160 10.98 5.30 -1.25
C THR A 160 12.48 5.35 -0.94
N LEU A 161 13.26 4.40 -1.46
CA LEU A 161 14.71 4.37 -1.28
C LEU A 161 15.42 5.53 -2.00
N ILE A 162 14.88 6.01 -3.13
CA ILE A 162 15.37 7.21 -3.82
C ILE A 162 15.10 8.45 -2.97
N LEU A 163 13.89 8.57 -2.40
CA LEU A 163 13.53 9.68 -1.52
C LEU A 163 14.40 9.71 -0.25
N ASP A 164 14.77 8.54 0.26
CA ASP A 164 15.69 8.38 1.38
C ASP A 164 17.17 8.64 1.00
N ASN A 165 17.46 8.98 -0.26
CA ASN A 165 18.81 9.12 -0.82
C ASN A 165 19.71 7.88 -0.59
N ALA A 166 19.11 6.69 -0.45
CA ALA A 166 19.86 5.44 -0.31
C ALA A 166 20.32 4.90 -1.68
N ILE A 167 19.55 5.17 -2.73
CA ILE A 167 19.83 4.79 -4.11
C ILE A 167 19.56 5.96 -5.06
N MET A 168 20.16 5.92 -6.25
CA MET A 168 19.97 6.94 -7.29
C MET A 168 19.49 6.28 -8.58
N GLU A 169 18.48 6.87 -9.21
CA GLU A 169 18.06 6.50 -10.56
C GLU A 169 19.03 7.12 -11.59
N VAL A 170 19.62 6.28 -12.44
CA VAL A 170 20.59 6.67 -13.45
C VAL A 170 20.30 5.94 -14.77
N LYS A 171 20.52 6.60 -15.90
CA LYS A 171 20.46 5.95 -17.21
C LYS A 171 21.80 5.30 -17.52
N SER A 172 21.77 4.05 -17.96
CA SER A 172 22.98 3.31 -18.35
C SER A 172 23.74 4.06 -19.43
N ASN A 173 25.03 4.27 -19.21
CA ASN A 173 25.98 4.77 -20.20
C ASN A 173 26.63 3.63 -21.01
N GLY A 174 26.28 2.37 -20.73
CA GLY A 174 26.81 1.17 -21.40
C GLY A 174 28.30 0.91 -21.15
N MET A 175 28.94 1.59 -20.20
CA MET A 175 30.37 1.46 -19.91
C MET A 175 30.63 1.23 -18.41
N GLY A 176 31.70 0.50 -18.09
CA GLY A 176 32.11 0.22 -16.70
C GLY A 176 31.05 -0.58 -15.94
N GLU A 177 30.60 -0.05 -14.79
CA GLU A 177 29.58 -0.66 -13.92
C GLU A 177 28.21 -0.85 -14.60
N PHE A 178 27.98 -0.19 -15.75
CA PHE A 178 26.75 -0.31 -16.53
C PHE A 178 26.89 -1.21 -17.76
N ALA A 179 28.01 -1.92 -17.93
CA ALA A 179 28.29 -2.75 -19.10
C ALA A 179 27.25 -3.88 -19.32
N SER A 180 26.64 -4.38 -18.24
CA SER A 180 25.60 -5.41 -18.29
C SER A 180 24.24 -4.88 -18.75
N ILE A 181 24.07 -3.56 -18.90
CA ILE A 181 22.77 -2.92 -19.11
C ILE A 181 22.77 -2.12 -20.43
N PRO A 182 21.78 -2.31 -21.31
CA PRO A 182 21.68 -1.58 -22.57
C PRO A 182 21.73 -0.05 -22.38
N PHE A 183 22.41 0.62 -23.30
CA PHE A 183 22.54 2.08 -23.31
C PHE A 183 21.17 2.75 -23.21
N GLY A 184 21.04 3.72 -22.28
CA GLY A 184 19.83 4.49 -22.07
C GLY A 184 18.75 3.83 -21.21
N LYS A 185 18.90 2.56 -20.80
CA LYS A 185 17.95 1.90 -19.87
C LYS A 185 18.08 2.49 -18.47
N VAL A 186 16.95 2.63 -17.78
CA VAL A 186 16.89 3.13 -16.39
C VAL A 186 17.39 2.07 -15.44
N CYS A 187 18.30 2.46 -14.56
CA CYS A 187 18.98 1.61 -13.58
C CYS A 187 19.00 2.32 -12.23
N TYR A 188 19.15 1.54 -11.17
CA TYR A 188 19.33 2.04 -9.82
C TYR A 188 20.74 1.72 -9.38
N ARG A 189 21.48 2.73 -8.94
CA ARG A 189 22.80 2.56 -8.34
C ARG A 189 22.74 2.82 -6.85
N TYR A 190 23.55 2.08 -6.10
CA TYR A 190 23.70 2.34 -4.69
C TYR A 190 24.49 3.63 -4.48
N ILE A 191 24.01 4.49 -3.58
CA ILE A 191 24.78 5.64 -3.13
C ILE A 191 25.67 5.18 -1.97
N SER A 192 26.91 4.80 -2.30
CA SER A 192 27.93 4.57 -1.30
C SER A 192 28.21 5.87 -0.53
N LYS A 193 28.15 5.82 0.81
CA LYS A 193 28.61 6.92 1.69
C LYS A 193 30.06 7.35 1.39
N ALA A 194 30.87 6.50 0.76
CA ALA A 194 32.24 6.82 0.36
C ALA A 194 32.32 7.54 -1.00
N ALA A 195 31.41 7.26 -1.94
CA ALA A 195 31.45 7.83 -3.30
C ALA A 195 31.04 9.31 -3.38
N LEU A 196 30.39 9.84 -2.33
CA LEU A 196 30.03 11.27 -2.20
C LEU A 196 30.92 12.06 -1.24
N GLY A 197 32.06 11.50 -0.78
CA GLY A 197 32.97 12.23 0.11
C GLY A 197 32.50 12.30 1.56
N GLY A 198 32.02 11.18 2.09
CA GLY A 198 31.55 11.04 3.48
C GLY A 198 30.02 11.16 3.59
N GLU A 199 29.51 10.96 4.81
CA GLU A 199 28.09 11.22 5.12
C GLU A 199 27.66 12.56 4.51
N PRO A 200 26.38 12.75 4.12
CA PRO A 200 25.86 14.08 3.87
C PRO A 200 26.05 14.86 5.17
N LYS A 201 27.21 15.51 5.30
CA LYS A 201 27.52 16.35 6.44
C LYS A 201 26.39 17.36 6.41
N ALA A 202 25.55 17.33 7.44
CA ALA A 202 24.58 18.36 7.65
C ALA A 202 25.31 19.68 7.38
N GLY A 203 24.82 20.46 6.40
CA GLY A 203 25.57 21.63 5.93
C GLY A 203 25.93 22.49 7.14
N ALA A 204 27.04 23.25 7.11
CA ALA A 204 27.51 23.98 8.29
C ALA A 204 26.43 24.87 8.97
N LEU A 205 25.39 25.25 8.22
CA LEU A 205 24.21 25.93 8.73
C LEU A 205 23.28 25.04 9.57
N ALA A 206 23.12 23.76 9.27
CA ALA A 206 22.32 22.82 10.07
C ALA A 206 22.95 22.52 11.45
N SER A 207 24.26 22.75 11.62
CA SER A 207 24.95 22.61 12.91
C SER A 207 24.87 23.86 13.81
N ILE A 208 24.27 24.96 13.35
CA ILE A 208 24.23 26.25 14.06
C ILE A 208 22.77 26.72 14.09
N PRO A 209 22.29 27.33 15.19
CA PRO A 209 20.90 27.80 15.30
C PRO A 209 20.47 28.76 14.19
N CYS A 210 21.41 29.43 13.52
CA CYS A 210 21.12 30.34 12.41
C CYS A 210 20.55 29.63 11.17
N GLY A 211 20.92 28.38 10.88
CA GLY A 211 20.46 27.67 9.69
C GLY A 211 18.99 27.25 9.72
N VAL A 212 18.39 27.22 10.91
CA VAL A 212 16.97 26.91 11.14
C VAL A 212 16.21 28.09 11.74
N CYS A 213 16.84 29.27 11.82
CA CYS A 213 16.25 30.44 12.48
C CYS A 213 15.08 30.99 11.65
N PRO A 214 13.84 31.01 12.19
CA PRO A 214 12.67 31.48 11.46
C PRO A 214 12.66 33.00 11.22
N ARG A 215 13.58 33.73 11.85
CA ARG A 215 13.70 35.19 11.77
C ARG A 215 15.04 35.66 11.23
N ILE A 216 15.80 34.79 10.55
CA ILE A 216 17.14 35.09 10.05
C ILE A 216 17.17 36.33 9.13
N SER A 217 16.10 36.53 8.33
CA SER A 217 15.93 37.69 7.43
C SER A 217 15.83 39.03 8.16
N HIS A 218 15.47 39.03 9.43
CA HIS A 218 15.33 40.22 10.26
C HIS A 218 16.50 40.39 11.26
N CYS A 219 17.46 39.48 11.23
CA CYS A 219 18.60 39.49 12.14
C CYS A 219 19.69 40.43 11.61
N THR A 220 19.91 41.55 12.28
CA THR A 220 20.96 42.52 11.93
C THR A 220 21.75 42.94 13.17
N PRO A 221 23.04 43.30 13.06
CA PRO A 221 23.87 43.65 14.21
C PRO A 221 23.27 44.72 15.14
N ASP A 222 22.52 45.67 14.57
CA ASP A 222 21.93 46.82 15.27
C ASP A 222 20.39 46.80 15.25
N GLY A 223 19.78 45.68 14.87
CA GLY A 223 18.33 45.49 14.84
C GLY A 223 17.74 45.03 16.17
N ILE A 224 16.41 45.05 16.25
CA ILE A 224 15.64 44.50 17.39
C ILE A 224 15.95 43.00 17.56
N ILE A 225 16.10 42.29 16.44
CA ILE A 225 16.62 40.92 16.40
C ILE A 225 18.09 41.04 16.01
N SER A 226 18.98 40.80 16.96
CA SER A 226 20.43 40.94 16.78
C SER A 226 21.15 39.65 17.14
N PRO A 227 22.23 39.29 16.43
CA PRO A 227 23.08 38.17 16.83
C PRO A 227 23.70 38.38 18.23
N LYS A 228 23.91 39.64 18.65
CA LYS A 228 24.51 39.99 19.96
C LYS A 228 23.60 39.62 21.13
N THR A 229 22.28 39.68 20.95
CA THR A 229 21.27 39.41 21.98
C THR A 229 20.44 38.16 21.65
N CYS A 230 20.92 37.32 20.75
CA CYS A 230 20.17 36.18 20.23
C CYS A 230 20.05 35.05 21.26
N VAL A 231 18.84 34.81 21.75
CA VAL A 231 18.52 33.74 22.71
C VAL A 231 18.86 32.34 22.16
N TYR A 232 18.66 32.10 20.86
CA TYR A 232 18.99 30.81 20.24
C TYR A 232 20.48 30.55 20.20
N TYR A 233 21.27 31.60 19.95
CA TYR A 233 22.73 31.51 19.89
C TYR A 233 23.32 31.35 21.29
N GLN A 234 22.80 32.08 22.27
CA GLN A 234 23.22 31.98 23.66
C GLN A 234 22.96 30.58 24.23
N LYS A 235 21.72 30.07 24.10
CA LYS A 235 21.39 28.69 24.51
C LYS A 235 22.22 27.61 23.82
N TRP A 236 22.65 27.85 22.58
CA TRP A 236 23.47 26.91 21.84
C TRP A 236 24.94 26.95 22.26
N LEU A 237 25.44 28.10 22.75
CA LEU A 237 26.78 28.24 23.33
C LEU A 237 26.86 27.82 24.80
N ASP A 238 25.74 27.84 25.54
CA ASP A 238 25.66 27.46 26.95
C ASP A 238 25.68 25.92 27.18
N PHE A 239 26.20 25.15 26.22
CA PHE A 239 26.38 23.68 26.30
C PHE A 239 27.73 23.26 26.86
#